data_AF-A0A4R2IAC0-F1
#
_entry.id   AF-A0A4R2IAC0-F1
#
_cell.length_a   1.000
_cell.length_b   1.000
_cell.length_c   1.000
_cell.angle_alpha   90.00
_cell.angle_beta   90.00
_cell.angle_gamma   90.00
#
_symmetry.space_group_name_H-M   'P 1'
#
loop_
_entity.id
_entity.type
_entity.pdbx_description
1 polymer ?
#
loop_
_entity_poly.entity_id
_entity_poly.type
_entity_poly.pdbx_seq_one_letter_code
_entity_poly.pdbx_strand_id
1 'polypeptide(L)'
;MLPHPFRVRSRHASSALAALLAIAPAGATTLTWPGAPPCATTLQACIAGAGAGDVVEIASDGPIEASLEIQGKSLTLRAAEGFTPVLQAGSSTDVIDAFGGNSQVTIVIEGLTVRGGSITAYQAGSGAFDVTIRGNVVEAEGLDANRTAISVTTFGAAPTGPVDFAITDNDVRLGFLHGDDIAAIGIDDLPGATTGAIERNMILDGGSWSTLGAILVNNDDGAADVLLQHNRIEATGYNGGIVLVQYGAGGTLDARVFNNLVTGTVGVMGPQPAAVSLRANAGSLHADVFGNTLVGNHTGFIASVSTGASLTGTLANTLVAGNDSHGVVIGAAAGGGFANEHNLVFDNGPNDFTPGAGTVEADPAFVGGGDWRLRADSPARDAGNSLYAAGIAVDLDGETRIVGPAVDIGAWEVGDAIFANGYDA
;
A
#
# COMPACT_ATOMS: atom_id res chain seq x y z
N MET A 1 -46.33 -5.46 5.06
CA MET A 1 -45.20 -5.04 4.21
C MET A 1 -43.95 -5.21 5.04
N LEU A 2 -43.24 -6.32 4.85
CA LEU A 2 -42.02 -6.68 5.56
C LEU A 2 -40.82 -6.27 4.70
N PRO A 3 -39.72 -5.74 5.28
CA PRO A 3 -38.53 -5.39 4.52
C PRO A 3 -37.72 -6.64 4.16
N HIS A 4 -37.16 -6.65 2.95
CA HIS A 4 -36.27 -7.70 2.45
C HIS A 4 -34.91 -7.69 3.18
N PRO A 5 -34.32 -8.87 3.47
CA PRO A 5 -32.97 -8.92 4.02
C PRO A 5 -31.93 -8.72 2.91
N PHE A 6 -30.94 -7.86 3.21
CA PHE A 6 -29.71 -7.68 2.43
C PHE A 6 -28.98 -9.03 2.31
N ARG A 7 -28.71 -9.46 1.07
CA ARG A 7 -27.79 -10.56 0.79
C ARG A 7 -26.38 -9.99 0.66
N VAL A 8 -25.60 -10.05 1.74
CA VAL A 8 -24.14 -9.95 1.67
C VAL A 8 -23.64 -11.16 0.87
N ARG A 9 -23.02 -10.91 -0.28
CA ARG A 9 -22.32 -11.96 -1.03
C ARG A 9 -20.99 -12.21 -0.32
N SER A 10 -20.97 -13.15 0.62
CA SER A 10 -19.71 -13.69 1.17
C SER A 10 -18.95 -14.42 0.07
N ARG A 11 -18.04 -13.73 -0.63
CA ARG A 11 -16.97 -14.40 -1.36
C ARG A 11 -15.91 -14.74 -0.33
N HIS A 12 -15.83 -16.02 0.01
CA HIS A 12 -14.79 -16.56 0.87
C HIS A 12 -13.43 -16.34 0.20
N ALA A 13 -12.70 -15.32 0.62
CA ALA A 13 -11.24 -15.33 0.54
C ALA A 13 -10.78 -16.35 1.57
N SER A 14 -10.58 -17.59 1.14
CA SER A 14 -9.89 -18.60 1.95
C SER A 14 -8.46 -18.12 2.17
N SER A 15 -8.19 -17.53 3.34
CA SER A 15 -6.84 -17.33 3.86
C SER A 15 -6.19 -18.69 4.08
N ALA A 16 -5.64 -19.26 3.02
CA ALA A 16 -4.63 -20.29 3.14
C ALA A 16 -3.31 -19.57 3.42
N LEU A 17 -2.77 -19.76 4.61
CA LEU A 17 -1.37 -19.51 4.92
C LEU A 17 -0.54 -20.51 4.08
N ALA A 18 -0.43 -20.25 2.78
CA ALA A 18 0.47 -20.97 1.92
C ALA A 18 1.86 -20.40 2.20
N ALA A 19 2.67 -21.16 2.95
CA ALA A 19 4.10 -21.02 2.81
C ALA A 19 4.41 -21.22 1.31
N LEU A 20 4.68 -20.14 0.59
CA LEU A 20 5.26 -20.21 -0.75
C LEU A 20 6.64 -20.86 -0.57
N LEU A 21 6.69 -22.19 -0.58
CA LEU A 21 7.83 -22.84 -1.20
C LEU A 21 7.80 -22.35 -2.64
N ALA A 22 8.77 -21.52 -3.01
CA ALA A 22 9.11 -21.28 -4.39
C ALA A 22 9.36 -22.67 -5.00
N ILE A 23 8.37 -23.21 -5.71
CA ILE A 23 8.57 -24.37 -6.57
C ILE A 23 9.37 -23.81 -7.74
N ALA A 24 10.69 -23.78 -7.56
CA ALA A 24 11.61 -23.52 -8.64
C ALA A 24 11.21 -24.46 -9.79
N PRO A 25 10.90 -23.94 -10.98
CA PRO A 25 10.59 -24.80 -12.11
C PRO A 25 11.77 -25.75 -12.30
N ALA A 26 11.49 -27.01 -12.61
CA ALA A 26 12.51 -28.02 -12.84
C ALA A 26 13.48 -27.52 -13.93
N GLY A 27 14.66 -27.04 -13.52
CA GLY A 27 15.66 -26.42 -14.41
C GLY A 27 16.14 -25.01 -14.02
N ALA A 28 15.51 -24.33 -13.06
CA ALA A 28 15.98 -23.03 -12.57
C ALA A 28 17.33 -23.14 -11.87
N THR A 29 18.29 -22.32 -12.31
CA THR A 29 19.65 -22.25 -11.77
C THR A 29 19.80 -21.01 -10.89
N THR A 30 20.54 -21.14 -9.80
CA THR A 30 21.00 -19.99 -9.01
C THR A 30 22.35 -19.52 -9.53
N LEU A 31 22.41 -18.27 -9.95
CA LEU A 31 23.59 -17.58 -10.42
C LEU A 31 23.98 -16.53 -9.39
N THR A 32 25.23 -16.55 -8.94
CA THR A 32 25.74 -15.55 -7.98
C THR A 32 26.60 -14.54 -8.72
N TRP A 33 26.29 -13.24 -8.57
CA TRP A 33 27.11 -12.15 -9.03
C TRP A 33 27.75 -11.42 -7.83
N PRO A 34 29.06 -11.14 -7.84
CA PRO A 34 30.04 -11.58 -8.84
C PRO A 34 30.35 -13.08 -8.74
N GLY A 35 30.59 -13.74 -9.88
CA GLY A 35 30.81 -15.19 -9.91
C GLY A 35 31.35 -15.71 -11.24
N ALA A 36 31.09 -16.99 -11.52
CA ALA A 36 31.48 -17.59 -12.81
C ALA A 36 30.60 -17.06 -13.96
N PRO A 37 31.05 -17.14 -15.23
CA PRO A 37 30.23 -16.75 -16.38
C PRO A 37 28.83 -17.41 -16.34
N PRO A 38 27.73 -16.66 -16.61
CA PRO A 38 27.69 -15.31 -17.18
C PRO A 38 27.91 -14.16 -16.19
N CYS A 39 28.09 -14.43 -14.90
CA CYS A 39 28.14 -13.45 -13.82
C CYS A 39 29.56 -12.97 -13.46
N ALA A 40 30.50 -13.11 -14.38
CA ALA A 40 31.91 -12.75 -14.18
C ALA A 40 32.22 -11.27 -14.42
N THR A 41 31.26 -10.50 -14.94
CA THR A 41 31.44 -9.08 -15.28
C THR A 41 30.48 -8.19 -14.50
N THR A 42 29.41 -7.71 -15.11
CA THR A 42 28.44 -6.80 -14.50
C THR A 42 27.22 -7.56 -14.01
N LEU A 43 26.48 -6.96 -13.06
CA LEU A 43 25.21 -7.51 -12.61
C LEU A 43 24.22 -7.59 -13.78
N GLN A 44 24.18 -6.57 -14.64
CA GLN A 44 23.35 -6.61 -15.85
C GLN A 44 23.73 -7.75 -16.80
N ALA A 45 25.03 -8.09 -16.94
CA ALA A 45 25.45 -9.22 -17.76
C ALA A 45 25.02 -10.57 -17.13
N CYS A 46 25.07 -10.68 -15.80
CA CYS A 46 24.53 -11.83 -15.08
C CYS A 46 23.02 -11.98 -15.32
N ILE A 47 22.26 -10.89 -15.15
CA ILE A 47 20.81 -10.83 -15.41
C ILE A 47 20.53 -11.21 -16.86
N ALA A 48 21.22 -10.62 -17.84
CA ALA A 48 21.02 -10.91 -19.26
C ALA A 48 21.31 -12.38 -19.60
N GLY A 49 22.37 -12.95 -19.01
CA GLY A 49 22.77 -14.34 -19.23
C GLY A 49 21.93 -15.39 -18.50
N ALA A 50 21.14 -15.00 -17.49
CA ALA A 50 20.22 -15.87 -16.78
C ALA A 50 19.10 -16.39 -17.69
N GLY A 51 18.73 -17.66 -17.55
CA GLY A 51 17.57 -18.26 -18.18
C GLY A 51 16.25 -17.79 -17.54
N ALA A 52 15.13 -18.05 -18.21
CA ALA A 52 13.81 -17.78 -17.64
C ALA A 52 13.55 -18.71 -16.44
N GLY A 53 13.19 -18.13 -15.30
CA GLY A 53 12.95 -18.82 -14.04
C GLY A 53 14.19 -18.92 -13.13
N ASP A 54 15.36 -18.46 -13.58
CA ASP A 54 16.58 -18.47 -12.77
C ASP A 54 16.53 -17.47 -11.61
N VAL A 55 17.42 -17.69 -10.65
CA VAL A 55 17.66 -16.79 -9.53
C VAL A 55 19.03 -16.14 -9.72
N VAL A 56 19.09 -14.81 -9.67
CA VAL A 56 20.33 -14.04 -9.60
C VAL A 56 20.50 -13.51 -8.19
N GLU A 57 21.55 -13.98 -7.50
CA GLU A 57 21.95 -13.53 -6.17
C GLU A 57 23.07 -12.51 -6.25
N ILE A 58 22.96 -11.44 -5.48
CA ILE A 58 23.97 -10.38 -5.38
C ILE A 58 24.80 -10.61 -4.12
N ALA A 59 26.03 -11.10 -4.30
CA ALA A 59 27.03 -11.33 -3.26
C ALA A 59 28.02 -10.14 -3.16
N SER A 60 27.47 -8.93 -3.03
CA SER A 60 28.22 -7.69 -2.86
C SER A 60 27.38 -6.70 -2.06
N ASP A 61 27.99 -5.99 -1.11
CA ASP A 61 27.32 -4.97 -0.31
C ASP A 61 27.24 -3.60 -1.03
N GLY A 62 27.91 -3.45 -2.17
CA GLY A 62 27.94 -2.21 -2.94
C GLY A 62 28.83 -1.10 -2.36
N PRO A 63 28.68 0.16 -2.84
CA PRO A 63 27.66 0.61 -3.80
C PRO A 63 27.88 0.02 -5.20
N ILE A 64 26.77 -0.31 -5.88
CA ILE A 64 26.74 -0.80 -7.26
C ILE A 64 26.02 0.25 -8.10
N GLU A 65 26.74 0.92 -9.01
CA GLU A 65 26.07 1.77 -9.99
C GLU A 65 25.21 0.89 -10.91
N ALA A 66 23.91 1.19 -10.94
CA ALA A 66 22.90 0.30 -11.49
C ALA A 66 21.86 1.06 -12.33
N SER A 67 21.51 0.43 -13.44
CA SER A 67 20.38 0.72 -14.32
C SER A 67 20.01 -0.65 -14.89
N LEU A 68 19.38 -1.48 -14.06
CA LEU A 68 19.16 -2.89 -14.33
C LEU A 68 17.86 -3.08 -15.10
N GLU A 69 17.89 -3.93 -16.11
CA GLU A 69 16.71 -4.26 -16.89
C GLU A 69 16.48 -5.78 -16.91
N ILE A 70 15.29 -6.19 -16.48
CA ILE A 70 14.79 -7.57 -16.58
C ILE A 70 13.72 -7.60 -17.67
N GLN A 71 14.11 -7.95 -18.89
CA GLN A 71 13.22 -7.84 -20.04
C GLN A 71 12.46 -9.15 -20.35
N GLY A 72 11.14 -9.15 -20.13
CA GLY A 72 10.21 -10.12 -20.72
C GLY A 72 10.46 -11.58 -20.35
N LYS A 73 11.12 -11.85 -19.22
CA LYS A 73 11.43 -13.20 -18.73
C LYS A 73 11.22 -13.29 -17.23
N SER A 74 10.80 -14.47 -16.78
CA SER A 74 10.73 -14.74 -15.35
C SER A 74 12.12 -14.76 -14.73
N LEU A 75 12.29 -14.13 -13.57
CA LEU A 75 13.57 -14.03 -12.86
C LEU A 75 13.34 -13.69 -11.39
N THR A 76 14.14 -14.25 -10.49
CA THR A 76 14.29 -13.70 -9.13
C THR A 76 15.62 -12.95 -9.02
N LEU A 77 15.59 -11.71 -8.57
CA LEU A 77 16.77 -10.91 -8.22
C LEU A 77 16.78 -10.69 -6.71
N ARG A 78 17.84 -11.15 -6.03
CA ARG A 78 17.90 -11.09 -4.56
C ARG A 78 19.29 -10.85 -4.00
N ALA A 79 19.37 -10.46 -2.73
CA ALA A 79 20.61 -10.53 -1.97
C ALA A 79 21.08 -11.99 -1.78
N ALA A 80 22.39 -12.22 -1.91
CA ALA A 80 22.98 -13.48 -1.48
C ALA A 80 23.02 -13.56 0.07
N GLU A 81 23.06 -14.77 0.62
CA GLU A 81 23.15 -14.97 2.07
C GLU A 81 24.37 -14.22 2.66
N GLY A 82 24.11 -13.41 3.69
CA GLY A 82 25.14 -12.64 4.38
C GLY A 82 25.53 -11.31 3.72
N PHE A 83 24.89 -10.94 2.61
CA PHE A 83 25.13 -9.67 1.92
C PHE A 83 23.93 -8.72 2.03
N THR A 84 24.20 -7.42 1.97
CA THR A 84 23.20 -6.34 1.99
C THR A 84 23.44 -5.41 0.80
N PRO A 85 23.02 -5.79 -0.42
CA PRO A 85 23.39 -5.06 -1.62
C PRO A 85 22.82 -3.65 -1.67
N VAL A 86 23.69 -2.67 -1.94
CA VAL A 86 23.31 -1.28 -2.22
C VAL A 86 23.46 -0.99 -3.70
N LEU A 87 22.33 -0.86 -4.40
CA LEU A 87 22.23 -0.40 -5.77
C LEU A 87 22.03 1.12 -5.78
N GLN A 88 22.84 1.83 -6.55
CA GLN A 88 22.77 3.28 -6.66
C GLN A 88 22.43 3.69 -8.09
N ALA A 89 21.52 4.66 -8.22
CA ALA A 89 21.20 5.27 -9.50
C ALA A 89 22.47 5.77 -10.19
N GLY A 90 22.71 5.28 -11.41
CA GLY A 90 23.73 5.79 -12.31
C GLY A 90 23.22 7.02 -13.07
N SER A 91 23.23 6.94 -14.41
CA SER A 91 22.66 7.99 -15.27
C SER A 91 21.13 7.95 -15.40
N SER A 92 20.47 6.89 -14.93
CA SER A 92 19.01 6.73 -14.93
C SER A 92 18.43 7.02 -13.55
N THR A 93 17.19 7.48 -13.49
CA THR A 93 16.42 7.60 -12.24
C THR A 93 15.88 6.26 -11.77
N ASP A 94 15.65 5.31 -12.68
CA ASP A 94 15.26 3.95 -12.37
C ASP A 94 16.51 3.06 -12.20
N VAL A 95 16.58 2.37 -11.07
CA VAL A 95 17.68 1.46 -10.74
C VAL A 95 17.35 0.04 -11.18
N ILE A 96 16.07 -0.33 -11.12
CA ILE A 96 15.58 -1.62 -11.60
C ILE A 96 14.31 -1.40 -12.40
N ASP A 97 14.35 -1.80 -13.67
CA ASP A 97 13.20 -1.89 -14.56
C ASP A 97 12.89 -3.35 -14.86
N ALA A 98 11.69 -3.78 -14.46
CA ALA A 98 11.19 -5.12 -14.68
C ALA A 98 10.05 -5.10 -15.71
N PHE A 99 10.22 -5.79 -16.83
CA PHE A 99 9.23 -5.78 -17.91
C PHE A 99 8.52 -7.12 -18.04
N GLY A 100 7.19 -7.07 -18.08
CA GLY A 100 6.34 -8.15 -18.59
C GLY A 100 6.56 -8.41 -20.08
N GLY A 101 5.69 -9.20 -20.70
CA GLY A 101 5.83 -9.55 -22.12
C GLY A 101 4.58 -10.16 -22.72
N ASN A 102 4.72 -10.78 -23.90
CA ASN A 102 3.60 -11.43 -24.60
C ASN A 102 3.36 -12.87 -24.13
N SER A 103 4.17 -13.36 -23.21
CA SER A 103 4.03 -14.65 -22.52
C SER A 103 3.97 -14.40 -21.02
N GLN A 104 3.60 -15.41 -20.23
CA GLN A 104 3.62 -15.27 -18.77
C GLN A 104 5.04 -14.96 -18.28
N VAL A 105 5.16 -13.93 -17.45
CA VAL A 105 6.41 -13.47 -16.83
C VAL A 105 6.18 -13.36 -15.32
N THR A 106 7.10 -13.92 -14.54
CA THR A 106 7.09 -13.82 -13.08
C THR A 106 8.41 -13.23 -12.59
N ILE A 107 8.39 -12.02 -12.03
CA ILE A 107 9.58 -11.34 -11.54
C ILE A 107 9.48 -11.14 -10.02
N VAL A 108 10.55 -11.48 -9.31
CA VAL A 108 10.69 -11.25 -7.88
C VAL A 108 11.93 -10.39 -7.63
N ILE A 109 11.78 -9.30 -6.88
CA ILE A 109 12.85 -8.39 -6.47
C ILE A 109 12.82 -8.33 -4.94
N GLU A 110 13.88 -8.83 -4.29
CA GLU A 110 13.86 -9.00 -2.84
C GLU A 110 15.17 -8.71 -2.10
N GLY A 111 15.05 -8.09 -0.93
CA GLY A 111 16.17 -7.90 0.00
C GLY A 111 17.24 -6.92 -0.48
N LEU A 112 16.89 -5.96 -1.35
CA LEU A 112 17.83 -5.01 -1.94
C LEU A 112 17.70 -3.63 -1.30
N THR A 113 18.80 -2.89 -1.25
CA THR A 113 18.76 -1.44 -1.00
C THR A 113 18.92 -0.70 -2.32
N VAL A 114 18.00 0.20 -2.64
CA VAL A 114 18.01 1.09 -3.81
C VAL A 114 18.17 2.52 -3.33
N ARG A 115 19.28 3.16 -3.71
CA ARG A 115 19.62 4.54 -3.31
C ARG A 115 19.57 5.48 -4.49
N GLY A 116 18.84 6.59 -4.32
CA GLY A 116 18.76 7.67 -5.29
C GLY A 116 17.98 7.31 -6.56
N GLY A 117 17.29 6.17 -6.60
CA GLY A 117 16.47 5.73 -7.73
C GLY A 117 15.22 4.95 -7.34
N SER A 118 14.58 4.32 -8.32
CA SER A 118 13.30 3.60 -8.19
C SER A 118 13.41 2.13 -8.61
N ILE A 119 12.40 1.36 -8.17
CA ILE A 119 12.08 0.03 -8.68
C ILE A 119 10.78 0.14 -9.46
N THR A 120 10.82 -0.06 -10.78
CA THR A 120 9.64 0.07 -11.63
C THR A 120 9.35 -1.23 -12.36
N ALA A 121 8.11 -1.68 -12.27
CA ALA A 121 7.58 -2.85 -12.94
C ALA A 121 6.60 -2.43 -14.03
N TYR A 122 6.91 -2.78 -15.26
CA TYR A 122 6.15 -2.43 -16.45
C TYR A 122 5.41 -3.63 -17.01
N GLN A 123 4.08 -3.58 -17.02
CA GLN A 123 3.32 -4.44 -17.91
C GLN A 123 3.52 -3.94 -19.35
N ALA A 124 4.14 -4.75 -20.19
CA ALA A 124 4.65 -4.37 -21.51
C ALA A 124 4.13 -5.24 -22.67
N GLY A 125 3.13 -6.10 -22.42
CA GLY A 125 2.57 -6.96 -23.45
C GLY A 125 1.20 -7.53 -23.14
N SER A 126 0.86 -8.63 -23.82
CA SER A 126 -0.42 -9.34 -23.67
C SER A 126 -0.39 -10.51 -22.69
N GLY A 127 0.79 -10.90 -22.20
CA GLY A 127 0.98 -12.01 -21.26
C GLY A 127 0.70 -11.60 -19.83
N ALA A 128 0.36 -12.58 -18.98
CA ALA A 128 0.23 -12.34 -17.55
C ALA A 128 1.57 -11.90 -16.94
N PHE A 129 1.53 -10.88 -16.09
CA PHE A 129 2.71 -10.38 -15.39
C PHE A 129 2.53 -10.49 -13.89
N ASP A 130 3.25 -11.43 -13.30
CA ASP A 130 3.27 -11.66 -11.85
C ASP A 130 4.51 -10.96 -11.29
N VAL A 131 4.34 -9.95 -10.43
CA VAL A 131 5.46 -9.17 -9.88
C VAL A 131 5.43 -9.12 -8.36
N THR A 132 6.56 -9.46 -7.73
CA THR A 132 6.74 -9.34 -6.28
C THR A 132 7.94 -8.44 -5.99
N ILE A 133 7.69 -7.36 -5.25
CA ILE A 133 8.72 -6.43 -4.77
C ILE A 133 8.64 -6.48 -3.25
N ARG A 134 9.58 -7.18 -2.61
CA ARG A 134 9.48 -7.49 -1.19
C ARG A 134 10.75 -7.26 -0.38
N GLY A 135 10.62 -6.76 0.85
CA GLY A 135 11.75 -6.65 1.77
C GLY A 135 12.88 -5.75 1.26
N ASN A 136 12.58 -4.77 0.40
CA ASN A 136 13.57 -3.83 -0.13
C ASN A 136 13.58 -2.54 0.69
N VAL A 137 14.72 -1.86 0.68
CA VAL A 137 14.87 -0.48 1.17
C VAL A 137 15.00 0.42 -0.05
N VAL A 138 14.14 1.42 -0.19
CA VAL A 138 14.26 2.44 -1.25
C VAL A 138 14.43 3.80 -0.61
N GLU A 139 15.60 4.41 -0.81
CA GLU A 139 15.98 5.65 -0.14
C GLU A 139 16.48 6.69 -1.12
N ALA A 140 16.14 7.95 -0.89
CA ALA A 140 16.70 9.07 -1.63
C ALA A 140 16.72 10.34 -0.78
N GLU A 141 17.69 11.21 -1.03
CA GLU A 141 17.76 12.54 -0.44
C GLU A 141 17.83 13.59 -1.54
N GLY A 142 17.21 14.75 -1.32
CA GLY A 142 17.33 15.90 -2.18
C GLY A 142 16.63 15.75 -3.54
N LEU A 143 15.60 14.92 -3.66
CA LEU A 143 14.87 14.76 -4.94
C LEU A 143 14.22 16.09 -5.37
N ASP A 144 14.43 16.46 -6.63
CA ASP A 144 13.91 17.67 -7.28
C ASP A 144 13.06 17.36 -8.54
N ALA A 145 12.68 16.10 -8.73
CA ALA A 145 11.95 15.62 -9.90
C ALA A 145 10.85 14.61 -9.52
N ASN A 146 9.86 14.47 -10.40
CA ASN A 146 8.77 13.51 -10.28
C ASN A 146 9.29 12.08 -10.16
N ARG A 147 8.75 11.31 -9.20
CA ARG A 147 9.22 9.97 -8.91
C ARG A 147 8.24 9.15 -8.09
N THR A 148 8.08 7.89 -8.46
CA THR A 148 7.50 6.88 -7.60
C THR A 148 8.60 5.89 -7.20
N ALA A 149 8.86 5.71 -5.90
CA ALA A 149 9.95 4.84 -5.46
C ALA A 149 9.75 3.37 -5.84
N ILE A 150 8.53 2.87 -5.70
CA ILE A 150 8.13 1.54 -6.18
C ILE A 150 6.87 1.70 -7.03
N SER A 151 6.95 1.39 -8.32
CA SER A 151 5.81 1.54 -9.23
C SER A 151 5.49 0.25 -9.98
N VAL A 152 4.20 -0.02 -10.18
CA VAL A 152 3.69 -0.96 -11.18
C VAL A 152 2.83 -0.18 -12.16
N THR A 153 3.24 -0.15 -13.42
CA THR A 153 2.58 0.66 -14.46
C THR A 153 2.70 0.00 -15.83
N THR A 154 2.27 0.69 -16.89
CA THR A 154 2.36 0.21 -18.27
C THR A 154 3.57 0.75 -19.01
N PHE A 155 4.02 -0.01 -20.00
CA PHE A 155 5.01 0.45 -20.98
C PHE A 155 4.63 0.01 -22.39
N GLY A 156 4.89 0.87 -23.37
CA GLY A 156 4.65 0.59 -24.78
C GLY A 156 3.20 0.78 -25.23
N ALA A 157 2.89 0.32 -26.44
CA ALA A 157 1.60 0.60 -27.08
C ALA A 157 0.50 -0.32 -26.53
N ALA A 158 -0.28 0.19 -25.58
CA ALA A 158 -1.52 -0.40 -25.05
C ALA A 158 -1.37 -1.87 -24.62
N PRO A 159 -0.54 -2.17 -23.61
CA PRO A 159 -0.44 -3.52 -23.07
C PRO A 159 -1.79 -3.94 -22.47
N THR A 160 -2.14 -5.22 -22.62
CA THR A 160 -3.46 -5.76 -22.25
C THR A 160 -3.39 -6.95 -21.30
N GLY A 161 -2.18 -7.44 -21.02
CA GLY A 161 -1.99 -8.59 -20.15
C GLY A 161 -2.42 -8.29 -18.71
N PRO A 162 -2.98 -9.29 -17.99
CA PRO A 162 -3.32 -9.11 -16.58
C PRO A 162 -2.05 -8.95 -15.72
N VAL A 163 -2.21 -8.33 -14.55
CA VAL A 163 -1.14 -8.11 -13.59
C VAL A 163 -1.54 -8.64 -12.21
N ASP A 164 -0.72 -9.52 -11.67
CA ASP A 164 -0.78 -9.95 -10.27
C ASP A 164 0.42 -9.34 -9.54
N PHE A 165 0.19 -8.47 -8.55
CA PHE A 165 1.29 -7.79 -7.85
C PHE A 165 1.30 -8.02 -6.33
N ALA A 166 2.50 -8.04 -5.76
CA ALA A 166 2.73 -8.04 -4.33
C ALA A 166 3.86 -7.05 -3.99
N ILE A 167 3.53 -5.95 -3.31
CA ILE A 167 4.49 -4.97 -2.80
C ILE A 167 4.46 -5.09 -1.28
N THR A 168 5.40 -5.86 -0.72
CA THR A 168 5.33 -6.28 0.69
C THR A 168 6.58 -5.99 1.49
N ASP A 169 6.44 -5.60 2.75
CA ASP A 169 7.56 -5.53 3.68
C ASP A 169 8.71 -4.59 3.21
N ASN A 170 8.41 -3.60 2.35
CA ASN A 170 9.41 -2.64 1.89
C ASN A 170 9.49 -1.44 2.83
N ASP A 171 10.65 -0.82 2.86
CA ASP A 171 10.94 0.38 3.64
C ASP A 171 11.33 1.51 2.69
N VAL A 172 10.50 2.54 2.61
CA VAL A 172 10.67 3.66 1.69
C VAL A 172 10.97 4.93 2.48
N ARG A 173 12.10 5.57 2.19
CA ARG A 173 12.62 6.79 2.83
C ARG A 173 12.95 7.85 1.79
N LEU A 174 12.02 8.75 1.50
CA LEU A 174 12.23 9.77 0.47
C LEU A 174 12.34 11.18 1.06
N GLY A 175 13.53 11.75 1.04
CA GLY A 175 13.76 13.18 1.23
C GLY A 175 13.66 13.94 -0.09
N PHE A 176 12.61 14.75 -0.28
CA PHE A 176 12.41 15.57 -1.49
C PHE A 176 12.36 17.08 -1.18
N LEU A 177 12.98 17.91 -2.03
CA LEU A 177 13.08 19.35 -1.79
C LEU A 177 11.80 20.09 -2.18
N HIS A 178 11.28 19.77 -3.35
CA HIS A 178 10.03 20.24 -3.94
C HIS A 178 9.80 19.36 -5.17
N GLY A 179 8.65 18.69 -5.28
CA GLY A 179 8.37 17.83 -6.42
C GLY A 179 6.90 17.89 -6.77
N ASP A 180 6.59 17.97 -8.06
CA ASP A 180 5.22 18.10 -8.51
C ASP A 180 4.49 16.75 -8.53
N ASP A 181 5.17 15.60 -8.58
CA ASP A 181 4.51 14.28 -8.51
C ASP A 181 5.40 13.22 -7.86
N ILE A 182 5.42 13.12 -6.53
CA ILE A 182 6.23 12.12 -5.79
C ILE A 182 5.35 11.19 -4.95
N ALA A 183 5.44 9.88 -5.19
CA ALA A 183 4.80 8.84 -4.39
C ALA A 183 5.85 7.86 -3.84
N ALA A 184 5.57 7.22 -2.71
CA ALA A 184 6.39 6.11 -2.24
C ALA A 184 6.05 4.83 -3.03
N ILE A 185 4.75 4.54 -3.17
CA ILE A 185 4.26 3.37 -3.90
C ILE A 185 3.13 3.80 -4.85
N GLY A 186 3.20 3.36 -6.11
CA GLY A 186 2.21 3.70 -7.14
C GLY A 186 1.78 2.50 -7.97
N ILE A 187 0.46 2.35 -8.15
CA ILE A 187 -0.14 1.45 -9.15
C ILE A 187 -0.87 2.34 -10.14
N ASP A 188 -0.38 2.41 -11.38
CA ASP A 188 -0.82 3.42 -12.34
C ASP A 188 -1.27 2.80 -13.66
N ASP A 189 -2.57 2.96 -13.93
CA ASP A 189 -3.26 2.73 -15.21
C ASP A 189 -2.85 1.44 -15.92
N LEU A 190 -3.28 0.31 -15.35
CA LEU A 190 -3.13 -1.01 -15.93
C LEU A 190 -4.44 -1.41 -16.64
N PRO A 191 -4.48 -1.44 -17.99
CA PRO A 191 -5.72 -1.72 -18.74
C PRO A 191 -6.22 -3.16 -18.61
N GLY A 192 -5.30 -4.09 -18.33
CA GLY A 192 -5.62 -5.49 -18.05
C GLY A 192 -6.25 -5.66 -16.66
N ALA A 193 -6.84 -6.83 -16.41
CA ALA A 193 -7.29 -7.18 -15.07
C ALA A 193 -6.08 -7.16 -14.12
N THR A 194 -6.19 -6.40 -13.03
CA THR A 194 -5.12 -6.16 -12.07
C THR A 194 -5.60 -6.61 -10.70
N THR A 195 -4.83 -7.44 -10.02
CA THR A 195 -5.07 -7.75 -8.61
C THR A 195 -3.77 -7.77 -7.83
N GLY A 196 -3.82 -7.38 -6.57
CA GLY A 196 -2.60 -7.40 -5.77
C GLY A 196 -2.74 -6.80 -4.40
N ALA A 197 -1.64 -6.86 -3.67
CA ALA A 197 -1.54 -6.35 -2.31
C ALA A 197 -0.38 -5.36 -2.15
N ILE A 198 -0.65 -4.28 -1.42
CA ILE A 198 0.35 -3.39 -0.83
C ILE A 198 0.26 -3.62 0.67
N GLU A 199 1.21 -4.37 1.23
CA GLU A 199 1.11 -4.81 2.62
C GLU A 199 2.39 -4.70 3.43
N ARG A 200 2.26 -4.35 4.72
CA ARG A 200 3.39 -4.28 5.66
C ARG A 200 4.53 -3.38 5.18
N ASN A 201 4.25 -2.40 4.33
CA ASN A 201 5.26 -1.43 3.92
C ASN A 201 5.37 -0.33 4.97
N MET A 202 6.61 0.09 5.19
CA MET A 202 6.95 1.24 6.01
C MET A 202 7.31 2.40 5.08
N ILE A 203 6.57 3.50 5.18
CA ILE A 203 6.88 4.74 4.47
C ILE A 203 7.24 5.77 5.53
N LEU A 204 8.53 6.10 5.58
CA LEU A 204 9.13 7.03 6.50
C LEU A 204 9.69 8.21 5.73
N ASP A 205 9.99 9.26 6.47
CA ASP A 205 10.54 10.49 5.95
C ASP A 205 9.63 11.09 4.87
N GLY A 206 10.04 12.21 4.35
CA GLY A 206 9.28 12.93 3.37
C GLY A 206 10.05 14.15 2.92
N GLY A 207 9.40 14.97 2.14
CA GLY A 207 10.00 16.20 1.66
C GLY A 207 9.23 17.42 2.05
N SER A 208 9.53 18.51 1.35
CA SER A 208 8.75 19.73 1.51
C SER A 208 7.34 19.48 1.01
N TRP A 209 7.14 19.25 -0.30
CA TRP A 209 5.82 19.11 -0.95
C TRP A 209 5.85 18.11 -2.13
N SER A 210 4.79 17.32 -2.25
CA SER A 210 4.39 16.46 -3.38
C SER A 210 2.93 16.77 -3.71
N THR A 211 2.44 16.50 -4.93
CA THR A 211 0.99 16.53 -5.23
C THR A 211 0.31 15.16 -5.15
N LEU A 212 1.08 14.09 -4.96
CA LEU A 212 0.60 12.71 -4.86
C LEU A 212 0.55 12.24 -3.39
N GLY A 213 -0.28 11.23 -3.15
CA GLY A 213 -0.29 10.52 -1.87
C GLY A 213 0.96 9.65 -1.70
N ALA A 214 1.27 9.28 -0.46
CA ALA A 214 2.35 8.34 -0.17
C ALA A 214 2.14 7.00 -0.90
N ILE A 215 0.91 6.48 -0.89
CA ILE A 215 0.47 5.36 -1.71
C ILE A 215 -0.62 5.85 -2.67
N LEU A 216 -0.43 5.60 -3.96
CA LEU A 216 -1.35 5.98 -5.02
C LEU A 216 -1.80 4.75 -5.81
N VAL A 217 -3.12 4.61 -5.98
CA VAL A 217 -3.71 3.64 -6.90
C VAL A 217 -4.62 4.39 -7.86
N ASN A 218 -4.19 4.49 -9.10
CA ASN A 218 -4.93 5.10 -10.19
C ASN A 218 -5.41 4.03 -11.16
N ASN A 219 -6.72 3.99 -11.38
CA ASN A 219 -7.31 3.13 -12.39
C ASN A 219 -8.08 3.98 -13.42
N ASP A 220 -7.73 3.85 -14.70
CA ASP A 220 -8.50 4.47 -15.78
C ASP A 220 -9.59 3.50 -16.26
N ASP A 221 -9.45 2.86 -17.42
CA ASP A 221 -10.46 1.94 -17.96
C ASP A 221 -10.23 0.45 -17.56
N GLY A 222 -9.22 0.16 -16.75
CA GLY A 222 -8.91 -1.17 -16.25
C GLY A 222 -9.88 -1.70 -15.19
N ALA A 223 -9.68 -2.96 -14.80
CA ALA A 223 -10.36 -3.57 -13.65
C ALA A 223 -9.32 -3.93 -12.58
N ALA A 224 -9.35 -3.24 -11.43
CA ALA A 224 -8.40 -3.37 -10.35
C ALA A 224 -9.06 -3.87 -9.06
N ASP A 225 -8.50 -4.92 -8.45
CA ASP A 225 -8.89 -5.45 -7.12
C ASP A 225 -7.67 -5.41 -6.19
N VAL A 226 -7.63 -4.42 -5.28
CA VAL A 226 -6.43 -4.08 -4.51
C VAL A 226 -6.65 -4.19 -3.00
N LEU A 227 -5.74 -4.90 -2.35
CA LEU A 227 -5.66 -4.98 -0.90
C LEU A 227 -4.57 -4.05 -0.37
N LEU A 228 -4.94 -3.13 0.53
CA LEU A 228 -3.99 -2.25 1.23
C LEU A 228 -4.09 -2.50 2.73
N GLN A 229 -3.13 -3.24 3.29
CA GLN A 229 -3.20 -3.67 4.67
C GLN A 229 -1.89 -3.53 5.45
N HIS A 230 -1.98 -3.26 6.74
CA HIS A 230 -0.81 -3.29 7.64
C HIS A 230 0.32 -2.33 7.23
N ASN A 231 0.05 -1.31 6.41
CA ASN A 231 1.05 -0.33 6.04
C ASN A 231 1.17 0.73 7.12
N ARG A 232 2.40 1.22 7.32
CA ARG A 232 2.72 2.28 8.27
C ARG A 232 3.27 3.47 7.50
N ILE A 233 2.48 4.54 7.44
CA ILE A 233 2.83 5.78 6.77
C ILE A 233 3.05 6.84 7.86
N GLU A 234 4.32 7.13 8.12
CA GLU A 234 4.76 8.15 9.09
C GLU A 234 5.64 9.17 8.37
N ALA A 235 5.00 9.92 7.48
CA ALA A 235 5.69 10.72 6.48
C ALA A 235 4.99 12.07 6.31
N THR A 236 5.79 13.12 6.11
CA THR A 236 5.31 14.48 5.86
C THR A 236 5.51 14.89 4.39
N GLY A 237 4.82 15.93 3.93
CA GLY A 237 5.04 16.50 2.60
C GLY A 237 4.41 15.73 1.43
N TYR A 238 3.86 14.53 1.65
CA TYR A 238 2.93 13.90 0.70
C TYR A 238 1.56 14.59 0.74
N ASN A 239 0.91 14.70 -0.42
CA ASN A 239 -0.46 15.17 -0.54
C ASN A 239 -1.39 13.97 -0.31
N GLY A 240 -1.53 13.56 0.95
CA GLY A 240 -2.34 12.42 1.39
C GLY A 240 -1.52 11.17 1.72
N GLY A 241 -2.17 10.22 2.40
CA GLY A 241 -1.57 8.93 2.75
C GLY A 241 -1.84 7.90 1.67
N ILE A 242 -3.03 7.32 1.70
CA ILE A 242 -3.52 6.33 0.73
C ILE A 242 -4.56 7.01 -0.16
N VAL A 243 -4.29 7.08 -1.46
CA VAL A 243 -5.18 7.73 -2.43
C VAL A 243 -5.61 6.73 -3.49
N LEU A 244 -6.91 6.47 -3.57
CA LEU A 244 -7.54 5.61 -4.55
C LEU A 244 -8.37 6.45 -5.52
N VAL A 245 -8.07 6.36 -6.81
CA VAL A 245 -8.74 7.15 -7.85
C VAL A 245 -9.21 6.27 -9.00
N GLN A 246 -10.50 6.39 -9.34
CA GLN A 246 -11.11 5.81 -10.53
C GLN A 246 -11.40 6.94 -11.55
N TYR A 247 -10.67 6.97 -12.66
CA TYR A 247 -10.75 8.02 -13.70
C TYR A 247 -11.62 7.65 -14.90
N GLY A 248 -11.54 6.40 -15.34
CA GLY A 248 -12.14 5.95 -16.60
C GLY A 248 -13.59 5.53 -16.42
N ALA A 249 -14.44 5.85 -17.40
CA ALA A 249 -15.85 5.49 -17.36
C ALA A 249 -16.08 3.99 -17.57
N GLY A 250 -15.13 3.30 -18.21
CA GLY A 250 -15.15 1.85 -18.40
C GLY A 250 -14.58 1.05 -17.23
N GLY A 251 -13.83 1.71 -16.33
CA GLY A 251 -13.06 1.03 -15.30
C GLY A 251 -13.81 0.77 -13.98
N THR A 252 -13.26 -0.19 -13.25
CA THR A 252 -13.71 -0.58 -11.91
C THR A 252 -12.52 -0.72 -10.97
N LEU A 253 -12.57 -0.05 -9.83
CA LEU A 253 -11.62 -0.22 -8.73
C LEU A 253 -12.34 -0.75 -7.50
N ASP A 254 -12.04 -1.99 -7.14
CA ASP A 254 -12.44 -2.64 -5.90
C ASP A 254 -11.25 -2.61 -4.93
N ALA A 255 -11.48 -2.17 -3.69
CA ALA A 255 -10.41 -2.05 -2.71
C ALA A 255 -10.84 -2.44 -1.29
N ARG A 256 -9.88 -3.01 -0.54
CA ARG A 256 -9.99 -3.16 0.92
C ARG A 256 -8.80 -2.47 1.56
N VAL A 257 -9.07 -1.51 2.45
CA VAL A 257 -8.06 -0.70 3.12
C VAL A 257 -8.20 -0.90 4.63
N PHE A 258 -7.31 -1.68 5.25
CA PHE A 258 -7.44 -1.96 6.68
C PHE A 258 -6.15 -2.15 7.46
N ASN A 259 -6.23 -1.95 8.77
CA ASN A 259 -5.09 -2.07 9.69
C ASN A 259 -3.90 -1.22 9.27
N ASN A 260 -4.11 -0.07 8.62
CA ASN A 260 -3.03 0.85 8.28
C ASN A 260 -2.94 1.96 9.35
N LEU A 261 -1.72 2.43 9.60
CA LEU A 261 -1.46 3.69 10.28
C LEU A 261 -1.11 4.75 9.24
N VAL A 262 -1.77 5.90 9.31
CA VAL A 262 -1.42 7.08 8.52
C VAL A 262 -1.35 8.30 9.42
N THR A 263 -0.16 8.89 9.50
CA THR A 263 0.11 10.08 10.30
C THR A 263 1.07 11.03 9.60
N GLY A 264 0.95 12.31 9.92
CA GLY A 264 1.90 13.33 9.48
C GLY A 264 1.70 13.80 8.04
N THR A 265 0.62 13.41 7.35
CA THR A 265 0.34 13.92 5.99
C THR A 265 -0.24 15.34 6.08
N VAL A 266 0.62 16.26 6.50
CA VAL A 266 0.41 17.71 6.62
C VAL A 266 1.34 18.38 5.62
N GLY A 267 0.82 19.22 4.73
CA GLY A 267 1.69 19.96 3.82
C GLY A 267 1.25 20.10 2.36
N VAL A 268 0.21 20.93 2.15
CA VAL A 268 0.15 21.93 1.05
C VAL A 268 -0.38 21.50 -0.36
N MET A 269 -1.04 22.48 -1.02
CA MET A 269 -1.42 22.67 -2.46
C MET A 269 -2.36 21.66 -3.18
N GLY A 270 -3.26 22.21 -4.02
CA GLY A 270 -4.23 21.43 -4.81
C GLY A 270 -5.47 20.99 -4.02
N PRO A 271 -6.43 20.25 -4.62
CA PRO A 271 -7.55 19.66 -3.91
C PRO A 271 -7.03 18.55 -2.98
N GLN A 272 -6.86 18.88 -1.70
CA GLN A 272 -6.19 18.08 -0.67
C GLN A 272 -6.90 16.73 -0.45
N PRO A 273 -6.28 15.60 -0.80
CA PRO A 273 -6.71 14.29 -0.34
C PRO A 273 -6.38 14.13 1.15
N ALA A 274 -7.05 13.18 1.77
CA ALA A 274 -6.94 12.88 3.18
C ALA A 274 -5.86 11.81 3.44
N ALA A 275 -5.68 11.45 4.72
CA ALA A 275 -4.90 10.30 5.14
C ALA A 275 -5.35 9.04 4.39
N VAL A 276 -6.67 8.88 4.18
CA VAL A 276 -7.24 7.97 3.18
C VAL A 276 -8.26 8.71 2.32
N SER A 277 -8.07 8.70 0.99
CA SER A 277 -8.93 9.39 0.03
C SER A 277 -9.49 8.43 -1.02
N LEU A 278 -10.81 8.45 -1.19
CA LEU A 278 -11.54 7.75 -2.24
C LEU A 278 -12.11 8.76 -3.24
N ARG A 279 -11.73 8.63 -4.52
CA ARG A 279 -12.16 9.55 -5.57
C ARG A 279 -12.69 8.77 -6.78
N ALA A 280 -14.01 8.77 -6.94
CA ALA A 280 -14.66 8.24 -8.13
C ALA A 280 -14.94 9.39 -9.11
N ASN A 281 -14.04 9.62 -10.07
CA ASN A 281 -14.17 10.67 -11.08
C ASN A 281 -15.03 10.21 -12.27
N ALA A 282 -14.92 8.94 -12.64
CA ALA A 282 -15.86 8.23 -13.50
C ALA A 282 -15.98 6.77 -13.02
N GLY A 283 -16.62 5.90 -13.80
CA GLY A 283 -16.62 4.46 -13.55
C GLY A 283 -17.21 4.08 -12.20
N SER A 284 -16.69 2.99 -11.61
CA SER A 284 -17.12 2.50 -10.30
C SER A 284 -15.94 2.30 -9.36
N LEU A 285 -16.03 2.89 -8.16
CA LEU A 285 -15.14 2.64 -7.04
C LEU A 285 -15.93 1.96 -5.91
N HIS A 286 -15.53 0.76 -5.52
CA HIS A 286 -16.01 0.09 -4.32
C HIS A 286 -14.85 -0.02 -3.33
N ALA A 287 -15.03 0.49 -2.11
CA ALA A 287 -13.97 0.43 -1.11
C ALA A 287 -14.52 0.18 0.30
N ASP A 288 -14.06 -0.90 0.92
CA ASP A 288 -14.23 -1.14 2.35
C ASP A 288 -12.98 -0.65 3.09
N VAL A 289 -13.14 0.44 3.83
CA VAL A 289 -12.08 1.09 4.61
C VAL A 289 -12.38 0.84 6.08
N PHE A 290 -11.58 0.02 6.74
CA PHE A 290 -11.88 -0.32 8.13
C PHE A 290 -10.69 -0.62 9.00
N GLY A 291 -10.81 -0.43 10.32
CA GLY A 291 -9.74 -0.79 11.24
C GLY A 291 -8.44 -0.02 10.98
N ASN A 292 -8.49 1.22 10.50
CA ASN A 292 -7.31 2.06 10.30
C ASN A 292 -7.16 3.08 11.44
N THR A 293 -5.94 3.57 11.66
CA THR A 293 -5.67 4.70 12.57
C THR A 293 -5.15 5.89 11.74
N LEU A 294 -5.95 6.95 11.66
CA LEU A 294 -5.72 8.14 10.83
C LEU A 294 -5.57 9.37 11.73
N VAL A 295 -4.33 9.71 12.10
CA VAL A 295 -4.06 10.64 13.19
C VAL A 295 -3.11 11.76 12.78
N GLY A 296 -3.39 12.99 13.19
CA GLY A 296 -2.44 14.10 13.01
C GLY A 296 -2.16 14.46 11.55
N ASN A 297 -3.15 14.28 10.66
CA ASN A 297 -3.05 14.65 9.25
C ASN A 297 -3.78 15.96 8.98
N HIS A 298 -3.73 16.45 7.73
CA HIS A 298 -4.57 17.59 7.36
C HIS A 298 -6.05 17.23 7.39
N THR A 299 -6.43 16.19 6.65
CA THR A 299 -7.75 15.58 6.69
C THR A 299 -7.62 14.09 6.98
N GLY A 300 -8.47 13.54 7.84
CA GLY A 300 -8.43 12.11 8.18
C GLY A 300 -8.94 11.22 7.03
N PHE A 301 -10.19 11.40 6.61
CA PHE A 301 -10.81 10.59 5.55
C PHE A 301 -11.65 11.43 4.58
N ILE A 302 -11.57 11.13 3.29
CA ILE A 302 -12.43 11.70 2.25
C ILE A 302 -13.03 10.60 1.37
N ALA A 303 -14.33 10.65 1.16
CA ALA A 303 -15.05 9.95 0.10
C ALA A 303 -15.75 10.95 -0.83
N SER A 304 -15.39 10.92 -2.12
CA SER A 304 -15.92 11.85 -3.12
C SER A 304 -16.28 11.14 -4.43
N VAL A 305 -17.37 11.59 -5.05
CA VAL A 305 -17.90 11.03 -6.29
C VAL A 305 -18.34 12.15 -7.22
N SER A 306 -17.93 12.05 -8.48
CA SER A 306 -18.33 12.96 -9.55
C SER A 306 -19.65 12.53 -10.18
N THR A 307 -20.33 13.47 -10.84
CA THR A 307 -21.58 13.18 -11.56
C THR A 307 -21.37 12.09 -12.61
N GLY A 308 -22.14 10.99 -12.51
CA GLY A 308 -22.07 9.87 -13.45
C GLY A 308 -21.12 8.73 -13.04
N ALA A 309 -20.30 8.94 -12.01
CA ALA A 309 -19.52 7.89 -11.35
C ALA A 309 -20.33 7.21 -10.24
N SER A 310 -19.83 6.07 -9.74
CA SER A 310 -20.37 5.42 -8.53
C SER A 310 -19.29 5.20 -7.48
N LEU A 311 -19.65 5.47 -6.23
CA LEU A 311 -18.83 5.17 -5.05
C LEU A 311 -19.69 4.39 -4.05
N THR A 312 -19.25 3.19 -3.69
CA THR A 312 -19.91 2.33 -2.70
C THR A 312 -18.91 1.73 -1.73
N GLY A 313 -19.40 1.18 -0.62
CA GLY A 313 -18.58 0.54 0.40
C GLY A 313 -18.83 1.16 1.77
N THR A 314 -17.84 1.04 2.66
CA THR A 314 -18.01 1.38 4.08
C THR A 314 -16.76 2.01 4.67
N LEU A 315 -16.93 3.00 5.54
CA LEU A 315 -15.94 3.40 6.55
C LEU A 315 -16.34 2.81 7.91
N ALA A 316 -15.62 1.81 8.42
CA ALA A 316 -15.96 1.15 9.68
C ALA A 316 -14.77 0.95 10.62
N ASN A 317 -14.98 0.86 11.94
CA ASN A 317 -13.92 0.55 12.92
C ASN A 317 -12.66 1.42 12.77
N THR A 318 -12.77 2.62 12.21
CA THR A 318 -11.63 3.48 11.89
C THR A 318 -11.51 4.58 12.93
N LEU A 319 -10.30 4.75 13.45
CA LEU A 319 -9.96 5.78 14.43
C LEU A 319 -9.42 7.00 13.67
N VAL A 320 -10.10 8.14 13.80
CA VAL A 320 -9.75 9.40 13.14
C VAL A 320 -9.59 10.49 14.18
N ALA A 321 -8.37 10.94 14.46
CA ALA A 321 -8.12 11.89 15.54
C ALA A 321 -7.07 12.97 15.24
N GLY A 322 -7.23 14.17 15.81
CA GLY A 322 -6.20 15.21 15.74
C GLY A 322 -5.92 15.76 14.34
N ASN A 323 -6.83 15.60 13.38
CA ASN A 323 -6.64 16.08 12.01
C ASN A 323 -7.05 17.56 11.91
N ASP A 324 -6.17 18.44 11.40
CA ASP A 324 -6.29 19.90 11.64
C ASP A 324 -7.33 20.63 10.78
N SER A 325 -7.69 20.08 9.62
CA SER A 325 -8.68 20.64 8.69
C SER A 325 -10.01 19.95 8.84
N HIS A 326 -10.05 18.63 8.65
CA HIS A 326 -11.27 17.85 8.78
C HIS A 326 -10.99 16.45 9.33
N GLY A 327 -11.92 15.90 10.11
CA GLY A 327 -11.84 14.49 10.50
C GLY A 327 -12.27 13.59 9.35
N VAL A 328 -13.57 13.51 9.13
CA VAL A 328 -14.20 12.68 8.10
C VAL A 328 -15.07 13.54 7.19
N VAL A 329 -14.92 13.35 5.89
CA VAL A 329 -15.72 14.00 4.85
C VAL A 329 -16.33 12.93 3.95
N ILE A 330 -17.65 12.78 3.98
CA ILE A 330 -18.40 11.93 3.05
C ILE A 330 -19.26 12.85 2.21
N GLY A 331 -18.82 13.14 0.99
CA GLY A 331 -19.49 14.09 0.11
C GLY A 331 -20.97 13.74 -0.08
N ALA A 332 -21.84 14.75 -0.17
CA ALA A 332 -23.29 14.55 -0.25
C ALA A 332 -23.71 13.60 -1.40
N ALA A 333 -22.98 13.62 -2.52
CA ALA A 333 -23.22 12.71 -3.64
C ALA A 333 -22.82 11.24 -3.34
N ALA A 334 -21.87 11.01 -2.43
CA ALA A 334 -21.44 9.69 -1.98
C ALA A 334 -22.32 9.14 -0.85
N GLY A 335 -22.91 10.00 -0.02
CA GLY A 335 -23.69 9.62 1.17
C GLY A 335 -24.93 8.74 0.92
N GLY A 336 -25.37 8.59 -0.34
CA GLY A 336 -26.43 7.66 -0.73
C GLY A 336 -25.98 6.20 -0.94
N GLY A 337 -24.68 5.95 -1.13
CA GLY A 337 -24.12 4.63 -1.45
C GLY A 337 -22.93 4.19 -0.58
N PHE A 338 -22.41 5.08 0.26
CA PHE A 338 -21.25 4.84 1.13
C PHE A 338 -21.66 4.89 2.60
N ALA A 339 -21.57 3.75 3.28
CA ALA A 339 -21.95 3.60 4.68
C ALA A 339 -20.81 4.03 5.62
N ASN A 340 -21.16 4.35 6.86
CA ASN A 340 -20.19 4.47 7.94
C ASN A 340 -20.78 3.95 9.25
N GLU A 341 -19.97 3.33 10.10
CA GLU A 341 -20.38 2.82 11.42
C GLU A 341 -19.17 2.52 12.32
N HIS A 342 -19.35 2.50 13.64
CA HIS A 342 -18.33 2.07 14.60
C HIS A 342 -16.96 2.75 14.42
N ASN A 343 -16.95 4.01 13.99
CA ASN A 343 -15.72 4.81 13.90
C ASN A 343 -15.49 5.58 15.20
N LEU A 344 -14.26 5.97 15.48
CA LEU A 344 -13.95 6.92 16.54
C LEU A 344 -13.49 8.22 15.89
N VAL A 345 -14.12 9.34 16.26
CA VAL A 345 -13.70 10.68 15.84
C VAL A 345 -13.40 11.55 17.05
N PHE A 346 -12.22 12.17 17.09
CA PHE A 346 -11.82 12.98 18.25
C PHE A 346 -10.85 14.11 17.89
N ASP A 347 -11.06 15.29 18.47
CA ASP A 347 -10.15 16.45 18.36
C ASP A 347 -9.71 16.78 16.91
N ASN A 348 -10.59 16.57 15.95
CA ASN A 348 -10.37 16.98 14.57
C ASN A 348 -10.89 18.41 14.36
N GLY A 349 -10.53 19.00 13.22
CA GLY A 349 -11.35 20.03 12.59
C GLY A 349 -12.77 19.51 12.28
N PRO A 350 -13.59 20.31 11.57
CA PRO A 350 -14.95 19.91 11.24
C PRO A 350 -15.08 18.51 10.64
N ASN A 351 -16.23 17.90 10.88
CA ASN A 351 -16.64 16.64 10.25
C ASN A 351 -17.81 16.93 9.31
N ASP A 352 -17.69 16.49 8.06
CA ASP A 352 -18.70 16.66 7.01
C ASP A 352 -19.31 15.29 6.66
N PHE A 353 -19.93 14.67 7.66
CA PHE A 353 -20.69 13.44 7.51
C PHE A 353 -21.74 13.31 8.62
N THR A 354 -22.70 12.40 8.44
CA THR A 354 -23.60 11.99 9.52
C THR A 354 -22.99 10.78 10.23
N PRO A 355 -22.67 10.86 11.54
CA PRO A 355 -22.21 9.73 12.31
C PRO A 355 -23.14 8.52 12.20
N GLY A 356 -22.58 7.40 11.79
CA GLY A 356 -23.27 6.12 11.74
C GLY A 356 -23.43 5.49 13.11
N ALA A 357 -24.16 4.36 13.14
CA ALA A 357 -24.35 3.59 14.37
C ALA A 357 -23.00 3.18 14.99
N GLY A 358 -22.90 3.23 16.32
CA GLY A 358 -21.67 2.85 17.03
C GLY A 358 -20.53 3.86 16.93
N THR A 359 -20.71 5.04 16.30
CA THR A 359 -19.67 6.07 16.29
C THR A 359 -19.37 6.54 17.71
N VAL A 360 -18.08 6.59 18.05
CA VAL A 360 -17.55 7.06 19.33
C VAL A 360 -16.96 8.46 19.15
N GLU A 361 -17.37 9.41 19.99
CA GLU A 361 -16.86 10.78 20.01
C GLU A 361 -16.14 11.04 21.34
N ALA A 362 -14.97 10.42 21.53
CA ALA A 362 -14.22 10.47 22.78
C ALA A 362 -12.71 10.35 22.54
N ASP A 363 -11.91 10.79 23.52
CA ASP A 363 -10.45 10.68 23.48
C ASP A 363 -10.04 9.21 23.27
N PRO A 364 -9.28 8.86 22.20
CA PRO A 364 -8.82 7.50 21.99
C PRO A 364 -7.91 6.98 23.10
N ALA A 365 -7.43 7.83 24.01
CA ALA A 365 -6.56 7.45 25.11
C ALA A 365 -5.28 6.76 24.60
N PHE A 366 -4.59 7.39 23.65
CA PHE A 366 -3.30 6.89 23.17
C PHE A 366 -2.27 6.80 24.29
N VAL A 367 -1.29 5.89 24.13
CA VAL A 367 -0.10 5.84 25.00
C VAL A 367 0.64 7.19 24.97
N GLY A 368 0.72 7.81 23.78
CA GLY A 368 1.29 9.16 23.59
C GLY A 368 2.77 9.15 23.20
N GLY A 369 3.36 10.33 23.02
CA GLY A 369 4.77 10.47 22.63
C GLY A 369 5.11 9.98 21.22
N GLY A 370 4.12 9.93 20.31
CA GLY A 370 4.24 9.34 18.97
C GLY A 370 3.83 7.86 18.91
N ASP A 371 3.48 7.24 20.04
CA ASP A 371 2.85 5.92 20.07
C ASP A 371 1.32 6.04 20.00
N TRP A 372 0.76 5.61 18.88
CA TRP A 372 -0.67 5.65 18.57
C TRP A 372 -1.42 4.39 18.99
N ARG A 373 -0.78 3.49 19.75
CA ARG A 373 -1.49 2.40 20.42
C ARG A 373 -2.41 2.93 21.50
N LEU A 374 -3.48 2.20 21.72
CA LEU A 374 -4.51 2.51 22.71
C LEU A 374 -4.05 2.08 24.12
N ARG A 375 -4.37 2.87 25.14
CA ARG A 375 -4.28 2.45 26.55
C ARG A 375 -5.46 1.54 26.91
N ALA A 376 -5.31 0.80 28.00
CA ALA A 376 -6.32 -0.16 28.46
C ALA A 376 -7.68 0.46 28.83
N ASP A 377 -7.72 1.75 29.17
CA ASP A 377 -8.90 2.54 29.51
C ASP A 377 -9.55 3.21 28.27
N SER A 378 -9.08 2.90 27.07
CA SER A 378 -9.56 3.53 25.84
C SER A 378 -11.04 3.25 25.56
N PRO A 379 -11.82 4.25 25.14
CA PRO A 379 -13.19 4.05 24.67
C PRO A 379 -13.25 3.36 23.30
N ALA A 380 -12.13 3.22 22.58
CA ALA A 380 -12.05 2.45 21.34
C ALA A 380 -11.94 0.94 21.58
N ARG A 381 -11.57 0.52 22.79
CA ARG A 381 -11.44 -0.88 23.16
C ARG A 381 -12.79 -1.58 23.14
N ASP A 382 -12.87 -2.73 22.47
CA ASP A 382 -14.05 -3.57 22.29
C ASP A 382 -15.27 -2.81 21.72
N ALA A 383 -15.05 -1.68 21.05
CA ALA A 383 -16.10 -0.80 20.57
C ALA A 383 -16.42 -0.97 19.08
N GLY A 384 -15.63 -1.78 18.36
CA GLY A 384 -15.80 -2.03 16.93
C GLY A 384 -16.81 -3.13 16.61
N ASN A 385 -17.14 -3.23 15.31
CA ASN A 385 -17.97 -4.29 14.76
C ASN A 385 -17.09 -5.43 14.20
N SER A 386 -17.05 -6.56 14.88
CA SER A 386 -16.21 -7.71 14.53
C SER A 386 -16.54 -8.37 13.19
N LEU A 387 -17.67 -8.03 12.55
CA LEU A 387 -17.98 -8.52 11.20
C LEU A 387 -16.94 -8.05 10.17
N TYR A 388 -16.38 -6.85 10.32
CA TYR A 388 -15.34 -6.33 9.43
C TYR A 388 -13.97 -6.98 9.67
N ALA A 389 -13.73 -7.47 10.89
CA ALA A 389 -12.50 -8.17 11.26
C ALA A 389 -12.56 -9.69 10.98
N ALA A 390 -13.70 -10.21 10.51
CA ALA A 390 -13.87 -11.62 10.24
C ALA A 390 -12.87 -12.11 9.17
N GLY A 391 -12.04 -13.10 9.53
CA GLY A 391 -11.03 -13.66 8.62
C GLY A 391 -9.70 -12.88 8.57
N ILE A 392 -9.56 -11.82 9.37
CA ILE A 392 -8.30 -11.09 9.54
C ILE A 392 -7.61 -11.66 10.78
N ALA A 393 -6.44 -12.24 10.57
CA ALA A 393 -5.73 -12.95 11.65
C ALA A 393 -5.06 -11.98 12.62
N VAL A 394 -4.45 -10.91 12.09
CA VAL A 394 -3.56 -10.04 12.85
C VAL A 394 -3.84 -8.55 12.68
N ASP A 395 -3.55 -7.78 13.71
CA ASP A 395 -3.52 -6.31 13.73
C ASP A 395 -2.22 -5.76 13.12
N LEU A 396 -2.03 -4.44 13.16
CA LEU A 396 -0.86 -3.77 12.57
C LEU A 396 0.49 -4.23 13.15
N ASP A 397 0.53 -4.74 14.39
CA ASP A 397 1.76 -5.26 15.01
C ASP A 397 2.02 -6.74 14.70
N GLY A 398 1.08 -7.40 14.02
CA GLY A 398 1.12 -8.84 13.83
C GLY A 398 0.53 -9.63 15.01
N GLU A 399 -0.11 -8.96 15.96
CA GLU A 399 -0.80 -9.58 17.10
C GLU A 399 -2.23 -9.96 16.73
N THR A 400 -2.90 -10.79 17.52
CA THR A 400 -4.26 -11.28 17.20
C THR A 400 -5.26 -10.13 17.00
N ARG A 401 -6.03 -10.14 15.91
CA ARG A 401 -6.92 -9.01 15.54
C ARG A 401 -8.21 -8.87 16.36
N ILE A 402 -8.59 -9.84 17.17
CA ILE A 402 -9.77 -9.68 18.05
C ILE A 402 -9.36 -10.17 19.44
N VAL A 403 -9.15 -9.23 20.36
CA VAL A 403 -8.78 -9.51 21.75
C VAL A 403 -9.89 -9.03 22.68
N GLY A 404 -10.72 -9.97 23.12
CA GLY A 404 -11.87 -9.65 23.98
C GLY A 404 -13.21 -9.97 23.32
N PRO A 405 -14.32 -9.37 23.79
CA PRO A 405 -15.65 -9.56 23.23
C PRO A 405 -15.85 -8.98 21.83
N ALA A 406 -15.10 -7.96 21.41
CA ALA A 406 -15.21 -7.34 20.09
C ALA A 406 -13.85 -6.89 19.55
N VAL A 407 -13.81 -6.43 18.30
CA VAL A 407 -12.61 -5.79 17.72
C VAL A 407 -12.49 -4.37 18.25
N ASP A 408 -11.27 -3.89 18.43
CA ASP A 408 -11.00 -2.49 18.75
C ASP A 408 -11.18 -1.58 17.53
N ILE A 409 -11.56 -0.33 17.77
CA ILE A 409 -11.57 0.70 16.73
C ILE A 409 -10.13 1.20 16.52
N GLY A 410 -9.62 1.15 15.28
CA GLY A 410 -8.24 1.52 14.94
C GLY A 410 -7.42 0.34 14.43
N ALA A 411 -6.14 0.57 14.15
CA ALA A 411 -5.23 -0.40 13.51
C ALA A 411 -4.66 -1.49 14.44
N TRP A 412 -4.78 -1.31 15.75
CA TRP A 412 -4.25 -2.20 16.78
C TRP A 412 -5.37 -2.72 17.68
N GLU A 413 -5.15 -3.88 18.28
CA GLU A 413 -5.88 -4.34 19.44
C GLU A 413 -5.13 -3.96 20.73
N VAL A 414 -5.86 -3.59 21.76
CA VAL A 414 -5.35 -3.52 23.13
C VAL A 414 -5.13 -4.96 23.60
N GLY A 415 -3.87 -5.36 23.67
CA GLY A 415 -3.51 -6.65 24.23
C GLY A 415 -3.98 -6.82 25.68
N ASP A 416 -4.42 -8.02 26.05
CA ASP A 416 -4.70 -8.44 27.43
C ASP A 416 -3.42 -8.71 28.24
N ALA A 417 -2.28 -8.15 27.81
CA ALA A 417 -1.03 -8.29 28.52
C ALA A 417 -1.17 -7.64 29.90
N ILE A 418 -1.50 -8.46 30.90
CA ILE A 418 -1.00 -8.27 32.25
C ILE A 418 0.51 -8.25 32.09
N PHE A 419 1.09 -7.06 31.91
CA PHE A 419 2.53 -6.92 31.92
C PHE A 419 3.05 -7.64 33.17
N ALA A 420 4.10 -8.46 33.02
CA ALA A 420 4.59 -9.35 34.07
C ALA A 420 4.98 -8.63 35.39
N ASN A 421 4.95 -7.30 35.42
CA ASN A 421 5.16 -6.44 36.57
C ASN A 421 3.88 -5.97 37.28
N GLY A 422 2.67 -6.23 36.79
CA GLY A 422 1.42 -6.17 37.57
C GLY A 422 1.04 -4.82 38.18
N TYR A 423 1.53 -3.70 37.65
CA TYR A 423 1.11 -2.36 38.07
C TYR A 423 1.03 -1.47 36.84
N ASP A 424 -0.16 -0.98 36.52
CA ASP A 424 -0.43 0.47 36.49
C ASP A 424 -1.95 0.72 36.60
N ALA A 425 -2.27 1.88 37.17
CA ALA A 425 -3.57 2.35 37.64
C ALA A 425 -4.14 3.44 36.72
#